data_AF-A0A3P7KUE7-F1
#
_entry.id   AF-A0A3P7KUE7-F1
#
_cell.length_a   1.000
_cell.length_b   1.000
_cell.length_c   1.000
_cell.angle_alpha   90.00
_cell.angle_beta   90.00
_cell.angle_gamma   90.00
#
_symmetry.space_group_name_H-M   'P 1'
#
loop_
_entity.id
_entity.type
_entity.pdbx_description
1 polymer ?
#
loop_
_entity_poly.entity_id
_entity_poly.type
_entity_poly.pdbx_seq_one_letter_code
_entity_poly.pdbx_strand_id
1 'polypeptide(L)'
;MIKLVAIMEFGVMLSMTIYTLASMLGIVFNGILICLILCQTPRSLKTYSNLILNLALCDFVCCIFVFLSQDRIIPAAESVIFIANGPCRFISPEFCYQSC
;
A
#
# COMPACT_ATOMS: atom_id res chain seq x y z
N MET A 1 14.81 26.08 -14.45
CA MET A 1 14.76 24.60 -14.53
C MET A 1 15.21 23.92 -13.24
N ILE A 2 16.43 24.14 -12.74
CA ILE A 2 16.99 23.42 -11.57
C ILE A 2 16.10 23.50 -10.30
N LYS A 3 15.54 24.67 -9.99
CA LYS A 3 14.59 24.84 -8.87
C LYS A 3 13.30 24.02 -9.02
N LEU A 4 12.79 23.88 -10.24
CA LEU A 4 11.56 23.13 -10.51
C LEU A 4 11.79 21.62 -10.33
N VAL A 5 12.95 21.14 -10.81
CA VAL A 5 13.40 19.75 -10.64
C VAL A 5 13.56 19.42 -9.15
N ALA A 6 14.18 20.30 -8.36
CA ALA A 6 14.35 20.09 -6.93
C ALA A 6 13.00 20.02 -6.17
N ILE A 7 12.04 20.88 -6.52
CA ILE A 7 10.69 20.87 -5.92
C ILE A 7 9.95 19.56 -6.25
N MET A 8 10.07 19.08 -7.48
CA MET A 8 9.46 17.85 -7.94
C MET A 8 10.06 16.61 -7.26
N GLU A 9 11.39 16.51 -7.21
CA GLU A 9 12.09 15.43 -6.49
C GLU A 9 11.72 15.40 -5.00
N PHE A 10 11.64 16.57 -4.35
CA PHE A 10 11.20 16.68 -2.96
C PHE A 10 9.76 16.17 -2.77
N GLY A 11 8.85 16.56 -3.68
CA GLY A 11 7.47 16.08 -3.69
C GLY A 11 7.37 14.55 -3.83
N VAL A 12 8.17 13.96 -4.70
CA VAL A 12 8.24 12.49 -4.88
C VAL A 12 8.73 11.81 -3.60
N MET A 13 9.83 12.28 -3.00
CA MET A 13 10.35 11.69 -1.75
C MET A 13 9.35 11.76 -0.60
N LEU A 14 8.63 12.87 -0.48
CA LEU A 14 7.57 13.04 0.51
C LEU A 14 6.44 12.03 0.27
N SER A 15 5.96 11.91 -0.97
CA SER A 15 4.89 10.97 -1.31
C SER A 15 5.26 9.52 -0.98
N MET A 16 6.47 9.08 -1.35
CA MET A 16 6.97 7.73 -1.08
C MET A 16 7.03 7.42 0.42
N THR A 17 7.47 8.40 1.21
CA THR A 17 7.52 8.27 2.67
C THR A 17 6.11 8.12 3.25
N ILE A 18 5.14 8.93 2.79
CA ILE A 18 3.75 8.86 3.25
C ILE A 18 3.13 7.51 2.90
N TYR A 19 3.26 7.04 1.65
CA TYR A 19 2.73 5.75 1.24
C TYR A 19 3.35 4.58 2.03
N THR A 20 4.65 4.64 2.29
CA THR A 20 5.34 3.61 3.09
C THR A 20 4.85 3.60 4.54
N LEU A 21 4.68 4.77 5.17
CA LEU A 21 4.16 4.86 6.53
C LEU A 21 2.69 4.42 6.61
N ALA A 22 1.86 4.86 5.66
CA ALA A 22 0.45 4.52 5.60
C ALA A 22 0.25 3.01 5.39
N SER A 23 1.01 2.38 4.49
CA SER A 23 0.96 0.92 4.27
C SER A 23 1.39 0.15 5.52
N MET A 24 2.47 0.55 6.18
CA MET A 24 2.90 -0.09 7.44
C MET A 24 1.83 0.00 8.54
N LEU A 25 1.23 1.19 8.72
CA LEU A 25 0.12 1.37 9.66
C LEU A 25 -1.11 0.56 9.25
N GLY A 26 -1.43 0.52 7.95
CA GLY A 26 -2.54 -0.25 7.41
C GLY A 26 -2.38 -1.75 7.64
N ILE A 27 -1.18 -2.30 7.45
CA ILE A 27 -0.86 -3.71 7.77
C ILE A 27 -1.10 -3.97 9.26
N VAL A 28 -0.58 -3.11 10.14
CA VAL A 28 -0.69 -3.31 11.60
C VAL A 28 -2.15 -3.19 12.06
N PHE A 29 -2.84 -2.10 11.71
CA PHE A 29 -4.20 -1.85 12.19
C PHE A 29 -5.22 -2.80 11.60
N ASN A 30 -5.16 -3.12 10.29
CA ASN A 30 -6.06 -4.10 9.71
C ASN A 30 -5.75 -5.51 10.22
N GLY A 31 -4.48 -5.86 10.47
CA GLY A 31 -4.11 -7.13 11.11
C GLY A 31 -4.69 -7.27 12.52
N ILE A 32 -4.61 -6.20 13.33
CA ILE A 32 -5.25 -6.16 14.66
C ILE A 32 -6.76 -6.29 14.53
N LEU A 33 -7.39 -5.57 13.60
CA LEU A 33 -8.84 -5.62 13.38
C LEU A 33 -9.31 -7.03 12.99
N ILE A 34 -8.61 -7.69 12.08
CA ILE A 34 -8.86 -9.10 11.72
C ILE A 34 -8.76 -9.99 12.96
N CYS A 35 -7.70 -9.84 13.76
CA CYS A 35 -7.50 -10.61 14.99
C CYS A 35 -8.64 -10.40 15.99
N LEU A 36 -9.07 -9.15 16.21
CA LEU A 36 -10.18 -8.81 17.10
C LEU A 36 -11.51 -9.40 16.60
N ILE A 37 -11.76 -9.33 15.30
CA ILE A 37 -12.97 -9.90 14.70
C ILE A 37 -13.00 -11.42 14.91
N LEU A 38 -11.89 -12.11 14.64
CA LEU A 38 -11.83 -13.57 14.78
C LEU A 38 -11.88 -14.04 16.23
N CYS A 39 -11.26 -13.31 17.16
CA CYS A 39 -11.16 -13.73 18.57
C CYS A 39 -12.35 -13.28 19.42
N GLN A 40 -12.96 -12.13 19.15
CA GLN A 40 -13.89 -11.48 20.09
C GLN A 40 -15.32 -11.28 19.57
N THR A 41 -15.65 -11.58 18.30
CA THR A 41 -17.00 -11.28 17.78
C THR A 41 -18.10 -12.15 18.41
N PRO A 42 -19.07 -11.58 19.16
CA PRO A 42 -20.22 -12.31 19.67
C PRO A 42 -21.24 -12.62 18.57
N ARG A 43 -22.04 -13.69 18.74
CA ARG A 43 -22.99 -14.20 17.72
C ARG A 43 -23.99 -13.16 17.20
N SER A 44 -24.31 -12.13 17.97
CA SER A 44 -25.26 -11.06 17.60
C SER A 44 -24.74 -10.09 16.53
N LEU A 45 -23.41 -10.00 16.32
CA LEU A 45 -22.78 -9.09 15.36
C LEU A 45 -22.24 -9.79 14.11
N LYS A 46 -22.48 -11.09 13.95
CA LYS A 46 -21.88 -11.92 12.88
C LYS A 46 -22.13 -11.38 11.46
N THR A 47 -23.34 -10.90 11.16
CA THR A 47 -23.68 -10.44 9.81
C THR A 47 -22.87 -9.21 9.40
N TYR A 48 -22.72 -8.23 10.31
CA TYR A 48 -21.90 -7.03 10.06
C TYR A 48 -20.40 -7.32 10.17
N SER A 49 -20.01 -8.22 11.07
CA SER A 49 -18.61 -8.59 11.29
C SER A 49 -17.98 -9.22 10.05
N ASN A 50 -18.72 -10.02 9.27
CA ASN A 50 -18.21 -10.59 8.03
C ASN A 50 -17.89 -9.54 6.96
N LEU A 51 -18.68 -8.46 6.87
CA LEU A 51 -18.40 -7.37 5.93
C LEU A 51 -17.15 -6.60 6.33
N ILE A 52 -17.02 -6.27 7.62
CA ILE A 52 -15.85 -5.59 8.16
C ILE A 52 -14.60 -6.46 8.02
N LEU A 53 -14.72 -7.78 8.21
CA LEU A 53 -13.62 -8.72 8.02
C LEU A 53 -13.13 -8.74 6.57
N ASN A 54 -14.05 -8.80 5.59
CA ASN A 54 -13.68 -8.76 4.17
C ASN A 54 -13.00 -7.44 3.82
N LEU A 55 -13.51 -6.31 4.30
CA LEU A 55 -12.88 -5.00 4.10
C LEU A 55 -11.47 -4.97 4.70
N ALA A 56 -11.32 -5.39 5.95
CA ALA A 56 -10.03 -5.43 6.63
C ALA A 56 -9.03 -6.38 5.94
N LEU A 57 -9.48 -7.51 5.39
CA LEU A 57 -8.65 -8.42 4.60
C LEU A 57 -8.19 -7.79 3.30
N CYS A 58 -9.10 -7.14 2.55
CA CYS A 58 -8.74 -6.42 1.33
C CYS A 58 -7.72 -5.31 1.64
N ASP A 59 -7.99 -4.47 2.64
CA ASP A 59 -7.11 -3.35 3.01
C ASP A 59 -5.74 -3.86 3.50
N PHE A 60 -5.72 -4.94 4.28
CA PHE A 60 -4.48 -5.59 4.73
C PHE A 60 -3.63 -6.08 3.55
N VAL A 61 -4.23 -6.82 2.63
CA VAL A 61 -3.55 -7.36 1.44
C VAL A 61 -3.08 -6.24 0.52
N CYS A 62 -3.90 -5.21 0.31
CA CYS A 62 -3.52 -4.06 -0.49
C CYS A 62 -2.36 -3.28 0.12
N CYS A 63 -2.34 -3.06 1.44
CA CYS A 63 -1.21 -2.43 2.09
C CYS A 63 0.09 -3.25 1.98
N ILE A 64 0.00 -4.59 1.96
CA ILE A 64 1.15 -5.46 1.67
C ILE A 64 1.66 -5.22 0.25
N PHE A 65 0.78 -5.20 -0.76
CA PHE A 65 1.21 -4.96 -2.15
C PHE A 65 1.84 -3.58 -2.33
N VAL A 66 1.23 -2.54 -1.78
CA VAL A 66 1.79 -1.18 -1.79
C VAL A 66 3.18 -1.15 -1.15
N PHE A 67 3.37 -1.84 -0.02
CA PHE A 67 4.67 -1.93 0.63
C PHE A 67 5.69 -2.75 -0.20
N LEU A 68 5.25 -3.77 -0.92
CA LEU A 68 6.12 -4.62 -1.73
C LEU A 68 6.53 -3.99 -3.06
N SER A 69 5.69 -3.17 -3.69
CA SER A 69 5.97 -2.58 -5.01
C SER A 69 6.99 -1.44 -4.94
N GLN A 70 6.83 -0.50 -4.00
CA GLN A 70 7.66 0.70 -3.83
C GLN A 70 8.05 1.34 -5.19
N ASP A 71 7.07 1.93 -5.87
CA ASP A 71 7.24 2.45 -7.23
C ASP A 71 7.94 3.80 -7.29
N ARG A 72 9.10 3.84 -7.94
CA ARG A 72 9.77 5.11 -8.26
C ARG A 72 9.15 5.73 -9.51
N ILE A 73 8.67 6.95 -9.37
CA ILE A 73 8.12 7.75 -10.47
C ILE A 73 9.24 8.59 -11.10
N ILE A 74 9.47 8.42 -12.40
CA ILE A 74 10.39 9.26 -13.18
C ILE A 74 9.58 10.02 -14.24
N PRO A 75 9.48 11.36 -14.14
CA PRO A 75 8.84 12.17 -15.16
C PRO A 75 9.74 12.25 -16.40
N ALA A 76 9.24 11.78 -17.54
CA ALA A 76 9.80 12.05 -18.86
C ALA A 76 8.96 13.13 -19.56
N ALA A 77 9.43 13.62 -20.72
CA ALA A 77 8.83 14.79 -21.37
C ALA A 77 7.32 14.67 -21.65
N GLU A 78 6.86 13.50 -22.13
CA GLU A 78 5.45 13.24 -22.44
C GLU A 78 4.89 12.01 -21.71
N SER A 79 5.69 11.35 -20.88
CA SER A 79 5.31 10.09 -20.22
C SER A 79 5.81 10.03 -18.79
N VAL A 80 5.13 9.27 -17.96
CA VAL A 80 5.59 8.95 -16.61
C VAL A 80 6.03 7.49 -16.60
N ILE A 81 7.27 7.25 -16.17
CA ILE A 81 7.83 5.90 -16.06
C ILE A 81 7.76 5.47 -14.60
N PHE A 82 7.11 4.33 -14.34
CA PHE A 82 7.06 3.69 -13.02
C PHE A 82 8.09 2.57 -12.99
N ILE A 83 8.99 2.62 -12.00
CA ILE A 83 9.99 1.58 -11.77
C ILE A 83 9.78 1.02 -10.36
N ALA A 84 9.22 -0.18 -10.29
CA ALA A 84 9.11 -0.91 -9.03
C ALA A 84 10.51 -1.30 -8.53
N ASN A 85 10.90 -0.78 -7.37
CA ASN A 85 12.18 -1.08 -6.73
C ASN A 85 12.01 -1.85 -5.41
N GLY A 86 10.78 -2.22 -5.06
CA GLY A 86 10.48 -2.89 -3.81
C GLY A 86 10.76 -4.40 -3.80
N PRO A 87 10.52 -5.05 -2.65
CA PRO A 87 10.73 -6.49 -2.46
C PRO A 87 9.89 -7.40 -3.39
N CYS A 88 8.87 -6.87 -4.06
CA CYS A 88 8.06 -7.60 -5.05
C CYS A 88 8.93 -8.28 -6.14
N ARG A 89 10.11 -7.73 -6.45
CA ARG A 89 11.04 -8.27 -7.45
C ARG A 89 11.53 -9.68 -7.13
N PHE A 90 11.51 -10.08 -5.86
CA PHE A 90 11.86 -11.44 -5.43
C PHE A 90 10.72 -12.46 -5.65
N ILE A 91 9.49 -11.99 -5.85
CA ILE A 91 8.31 -12.85 -6.07
C ILE A 91 8.11 -13.06 -7.58
N SER A 92 7.79 -11.99 -8.31
CA SER A 92 7.72 -11.98 -9.77
C SER A 92 7.68 -10.55 -10.32
N PRO A 93 8.07 -10.32 -11.59
CA PRO A 93 7.95 -9.00 -12.22
C PRO A 93 6.50 -8.51 -12.31
N GLU A 94 5.55 -9.40 -12.59
CA GLU A 94 4.12 -9.08 -12.70
C GLU A 94 3.55 -8.63 -11.35
N PHE A 95 4.02 -9.25 -10.26
CA PHE A 95 3.61 -8.93 -8.90
C PHE A 95 3.95 -7.50 -8.49
N CYS A 96 4.99 -6.91 -9.10
CA CYS A 96 5.38 -5.53 -8.84
C CYS A 96 4.42 -4.49 -9.44
N TYR A 97 3.79 -4.80 -10.57
CA TYR A 97 2.89 -3.87 -11.27
C TYR A 97 1.42 -4.07 -10.92
N GLN A 98 1.13 -5.00 -10.01
CA GLN A 98 -0.21 -5.27 -9.51
C GLN A 98 -0.48 -4.38 -8.28
N SER A 99 -0.70 -3.09 -8.51
CA SER A 99 -1.14 -2.16 -7.45
C SER A 99 -2.60 -2.44 -7.09
N CYS A 100 -2.90 -2.51 -5.80
CA CYS A 100 -4.19 -2.02 -5.31
C CYS A 100 -4.17 -0.48 -5.31
#